data_AF-A0A950QS10-F1
#
_entry.id   AF-A0A950QS10-F1
#
_cell.length_a   1.000
_cell.length_b   1.000
_cell.length_c   1.000
_cell.angle_alpha   90.00
_cell.angle_beta   90.00
_cell.angle_gamma   90.00
#
_symmetry.space_group_name_H-M   'P 1'
#
loop_
_entity.id
_entity.type
_entity.pdbx_description
1 polymer ?
#
loop_
_entity_poly.entity_id
_entity_poly.type
_entity_poly.pdbx_seq_one_letter_code
_entity_poly.pdbx_strand_id
1 'polypeptide(L)'
;MDQKLILITLLIRLGVVAAIASAVVRSRYFKSVLFRNEIRSTRQQIDIVLFVGIPVALGVWVRAVVPNFKAADVAFESAIIVGVMGGRLAGVALAALCAVPEFWRHEYLAFPLNAIAGYVAGAFREYAANREEIWSFSPMVDLSIYRWIRRNFPRPRQDWQVAFFVGILLLQLLREQVGRAFPNRVFFLYGDNFWIEAAIYVGTIATVAIPIKVWNATRIELKLQEQEKLLLQARL
;
A
#
# COMPACT_ATOMS: atom_id res chain seq x y z
N MET A 1 -12.34 -1.05 -22.47
CA MET A 1 -12.18 -2.43 -21.95
C MET A 1 -13.55 -2.90 -21.50
N ASP A 2 -13.88 -4.18 -21.65
CA ASP A 2 -15.14 -4.68 -21.09
C ASP A 2 -15.18 -4.47 -19.58
N GLN A 3 -16.32 -3.95 -19.11
CA GLN A 3 -16.58 -3.68 -17.70
C GLN A 3 -16.32 -4.90 -16.80
N LYS A 4 -16.69 -6.09 -17.29
CA LYS A 4 -16.45 -7.37 -16.62
C LYS A 4 -14.96 -7.67 -16.45
N LEU A 5 -14.13 -7.36 -17.47
CA LEU A 5 -12.69 -7.59 -17.42
C LEU A 5 -12.02 -6.68 -16.40
N ILE A 6 -12.51 -5.45 -16.20
CA ILE A 6 -12.00 -4.54 -15.17
C ILE A 6 -12.23 -5.14 -13.78
N LEU A 7 -13.46 -5.59 -13.49
CA LEU A 7 -13.79 -6.20 -12.20
C LEU A 7 -12.97 -7.47 -11.94
N ILE A 8 -12.81 -8.33 -12.95
CA ILE A 8 -11.94 -9.52 -12.86
C ILE A 8 -10.48 -9.10 -12.58
N THR A 9 -9.99 -8.08 -13.27
CA THR A 9 -8.62 -7.55 -13.08
C THR A 9 -8.43 -7.05 -11.64
N LEU A 10 -9.42 -6.34 -11.08
CA LEU A 10 -9.38 -5.87 -9.70
C LEU A 10 -9.36 -7.04 -8.71
N LEU A 11 -10.18 -8.07 -8.90
CA LEU A 11 -10.19 -9.25 -8.04
C LEU A 11 -8.85 -10.00 -8.08
N ILE A 12 -8.29 -10.22 -9.27
CA ILE A 12 -6.98 -10.85 -9.44
C ILE A 12 -5.89 -10.02 -8.76
N ARG A 13 -5.95 -8.69 -8.89
CA ARG A 13 -5.00 -7.77 -8.25
C ARG A 13 -4.99 -7.93 -6.73
N LEU A 14 -6.15 -8.03 -6.09
CA LEU A 14 -6.23 -8.27 -4.64
C LEU A 14 -5.55 -9.60 -4.26
N GLY A 15 -5.75 -10.65 -5.07
CA GLY A 15 -5.08 -11.94 -4.88
C GLY A 15 -3.56 -11.86 -5.02
N VAL A 16 -3.06 -11.18 -6.05
CA VAL A 16 -1.62 -10.95 -6.28
C VAL A 16 -0.99 -10.25 -5.08
N VAL A 17 -1.64 -9.21 -4.58
CA VAL A 17 -1.13 -8.41 -3.45
C VAL A 17 -1.15 -9.20 -2.15
N ALA A 18 -2.22 -9.95 -1.89
CA ALA A 18 -2.29 -10.85 -0.75
C ALA A 18 -1.19 -11.92 -0.80
N ALA A 19 -0.91 -12.47 -1.99
CA ALA A 19 0.14 -13.46 -2.20
C ALA A 19 1.54 -12.87 -1.97
N ILE A 20 1.84 -11.69 -2.52
CA ILE A 20 3.11 -10.98 -2.30
C ILE A 20 3.27 -10.68 -0.80
N ALA A 21 2.26 -10.09 -0.16
CA ALA A 21 2.32 -9.73 1.26
C ALA A 21 2.58 -10.95 2.15
N SER A 22 1.91 -12.07 1.87
CA SER A 22 2.08 -13.33 2.59
C SER A 22 3.44 -13.98 2.34
N ALA A 23 3.96 -13.91 1.11
CA ALA A 23 5.27 -14.45 0.76
C ALA A 23 6.40 -13.69 1.45
N VAL A 24 6.35 -12.35 1.44
CA VAL A 24 7.36 -11.47 2.04
C VAL A 24 7.50 -11.73 3.55
N VAL A 25 6.38 -11.94 4.24
CA VAL A 25 6.36 -12.26 5.68
C VAL A 25 7.05 -13.58 6.02
N ARG A 26 7.16 -14.53 5.09
CA ARG A 26 7.82 -15.82 5.38
C ARG A 26 9.31 -15.65 5.67
N SER A 27 9.93 -14.57 5.21
CA SER A 27 11.32 -14.25 5.49
C SER A 27 11.53 -13.86 6.96
N ARG A 28 12.46 -14.54 7.64
CA ARG A 28 12.86 -14.21 9.02
C ARG A 28 13.43 -12.79 9.13
N TYR A 29 14.13 -12.32 8.10
CA TYR A 29 14.68 -10.97 8.04
C TYR A 29 13.57 -9.92 7.96
N PHE A 30 12.56 -10.12 7.12
CA PHE A 30 11.46 -9.17 7.02
C PHE A 30 10.64 -9.10 8.32
N LYS A 31 10.39 -10.25 8.96
CA LYS A 31 9.72 -10.29 10.28
C LYS A 31 10.45 -9.47 11.33
N SER A 32 11.79 -9.56 11.39
CA SER A 32 12.59 -8.82 12.38
C SER A 32 12.56 -7.31 12.13
N VAL A 33 12.53 -6.88 10.86
CA VAL A 33 12.36 -5.48 10.45
C VAL A 33 10.97 -4.94 10.81
N LEU A 34 9.93 -5.78 10.71
CA LEU A 34 8.55 -5.41 11.05
C LEU A 34 8.33 -5.23 12.56
N PHE A 35 9.06 -6.04 13.36
CA PHE A 35 8.91 -6.13 14.80
C PHE A 35 9.57 -4.96 15.56
N ARG A 36 10.77 -4.56 15.14
CA ARG A 36 11.60 -3.54 15.81
C ARG A 36 11.11 -2.11 15.46
N ASN A 37 10.11 -1.60 16.18
CA ASN A 37 9.47 -0.32 15.87
C ASN A 37 9.69 0.72 16.97
N GLU A 38 10.55 1.71 16.69
CA GLU A 38 10.34 3.09 17.17
C GLU A 38 10.98 4.09 16.19
N ILE A 39 12.22 3.83 15.77
CA ILE A 39 12.96 4.60 14.74
C ILE A 39 13.58 3.62 13.76
N ARG A 40 13.19 3.68 12.48
CA ARG A 40 13.79 2.83 11.46
C ARG A 40 15.11 3.44 10.98
N SER A 41 16.17 2.65 11.01
CA SER A 41 17.44 3.01 10.39
C SER A 41 17.31 3.00 8.87
N THR A 42 18.13 3.79 8.18
CA THR A 42 18.21 3.81 6.70
C THR A 42 18.39 2.41 6.11
N ARG A 43 19.14 1.53 6.77
CA ARG A 43 19.29 0.12 6.33
C ARG A 43 17.97 -0.64 6.31
N GLN A 44 17.15 -0.48 7.35
CA GLN A 44 15.84 -1.14 7.43
C GLN A 44 14.85 -0.57 6.42
N GLN A 45 14.96 0.72 6.09
CA GLN A 45 14.18 1.31 5.01
C GLN A 45 14.53 0.66 3.67
N ILE A 46 15.83 0.49 3.38
CA ILE A 46 16.32 -0.19 2.19
C ILE A 46 15.83 -1.65 2.16
N ASP A 47 15.88 -2.35 3.30
CA ASP A 47 15.39 -3.73 3.39
C ASP A 47 13.90 -3.81 3.01
N ILE A 48 13.04 -2.94 3.56
CA ILE A 48 11.61 -2.90 3.20
C ILE A 48 11.43 -2.64 1.71
N VAL A 49 12.18 -1.66 1.16
CA VAL A 49 12.12 -1.31 -0.26
C VAL A 49 12.54 -2.48 -1.13
N LEU A 50 13.57 -3.25 -0.76
CA LEU A 50 14.00 -4.42 -1.53
C LEU A 50 13.02 -5.58 -1.42
N PHE A 51 12.58 -5.92 -0.20
CA PHE A 51 11.65 -7.04 0.02
C PHE A 51 10.29 -6.82 -0.65
N VAL A 52 9.78 -5.59 -0.66
CA VAL A 52 8.50 -5.27 -1.32
C VAL A 52 8.70 -4.88 -2.78
N GLY A 53 9.75 -4.11 -3.09
CA GLY A 53 9.99 -3.54 -4.41
C GLY A 53 10.38 -4.56 -5.46
N ILE A 54 11.15 -5.58 -5.11
CA ILE A 54 11.55 -6.61 -6.08
C ILE A 54 10.31 -7.36 -6.62
N PRO A 55 9.43 -7.96 -5.77
CA PRO A 55 8.20 -8.59 -6.26
C PRO A 55 7.29 -7.64 -7.06
N VAL A 56 7.18 -6.38 -6.63
CA VAL A 56 6.31 -5.40 -7.29
C VAL A 56 6.86 -4.99 -8.64
N ALA A 57 8.16 -4.70 -8.74
CA ALA A 57 8.83 -4.39 -10.01
C ALA A 57 8.73 -5.56 -11.00
N LEU A 58 8.84 -6.81 -10.51
CA LEU A 58 8.55 -7.99 -11.33
C LEU A 58 7.10 -8.02 -11.82
N GLY A 59 6.13 -7.62 -10.99
CA GLY A 59 4.73 -7.47 -11.42
C GLY A 59 4.55 -6.45 -12.55
N VAL A 60 5.21 -5.30 -12.45
CA VAL A 60 5.22 -4.28 -13.53
C VAL A 60 5.89 -4.82 -14.80
N TRP A 61 7.01 -5.55 -14.64
CA TRP A 61 7.68 -6.20 -15.76
C TRP A 61 6.80 -7.25 -16.45
N VAL A 62 6.08 -8.08 -15.68
CA VAL A 62 5.13 -9.06 -16.24
C VAL A 62 4.04 -8.34 -17.02
N ARG A 63 3.54 -7.19 -16.56
CA ARG A 63 2.61 -6.36 -17.35
C ARG A 63 3.25 -5.82 -18.63
N ALA A 64 4.56 -5.53 -18.62
CA ALA A 64 5.27 -5.09 -19.82
C ALA A 64 5.40 -6.21 -20.87
N VAL A 65 5.64 -7.45 -20.43
CA VAL A 65 5.77 -8.60 -21.33
C VAL A 65 4.40 -9.17 -21.75
N VAL A 66 3.41 -9.16 -20.86
CA VAL A 66 2.07 -9.73 -21.06
C VAL A 66 1.02 -8.61 -20.98
N PRO A 67 0.64 -7.99 -22.11
CA PRO A 67 -0.22 -6.80 -22.13
C PRO A 67 -1.61 -6.99 -21.51
N ASN A 68 -2.10 -8.24 -21.50
CA ASN A 68 -3.40 -8.60 -20.95
C ASN A 68 -3.39 -8.74 -19.42
N PHE A 69 -2.23 -8.86 -18.78
CA PHE A 69 -2.14 -9.07 -17.34
C PHE A 69 -1.97 -7.75 -16.56
N LYS A 70 -2.97 -6.88 -16.71
CA LYS A 70 -3.05 -5.55 -16.07
C LYS A 70 -3.16 -5.60 -14.54
N ALA A 71 -3.50 -6.77 -13.99
CA ALA A 71 -3.65 -6.99 -12.55
C ALA A 71 -2.32 -7.02 -11.79
N ALA A 72 -1.21 -7.35 -12.48
CA ALA A 72 0.10 -7.48 -11.84
C ALA A 72 0.74 -6.14 -11.44
N ASP A 73 0.31 -5.04 -12.06
CA ASP A 73 0.81 -3.73 -11.69
C ASP A 73 0.08 -3.19 -10.46
N VAL A 74 0.87 -3.08 -9.39
CA VAL A 74 0.50 -2.57 -8.07
C VAL A 74 1.57 -1.60 -7.56
N ALA A 75 2.34 -0.98 -8.46
CA ALA A 75 3.45 -0.10 -8.11
C ALA A 75 2.98 1.12 -7.31
N PHE A 76 1.88 1.72 -7.74
CA PHE A 76 1.27 2.88 -7.08
C PHE A 76 0.84 2.58 -5.64
N GLU A 77 0.06 1.52 -5.44
CA GLU A 77 -0.42 1.11 -4.12
C GLU A 77 0.73 0.67 -3.21
N SER A 78 1.72 -0.02 -3.77
CA SER A 78 2.92 -0.43 -3.04
C SER A 78 3.77 0.77 -2.63
N ALA A 79 3.88 1.81 -3.46
CA ALA A 79 4.59 3.04 -3.12
C ALA A 79 3.94 3.74 -1.92
N ILE A 80 2.60 3.76 -1.86
CA ILE A 80 1.86 4.28 -0.69
C ILE A 80 2.19 3.46 0.56
N ILE A 81 2.10 2.13 0.48
CA ILE A 81 2.37 1.22 1.61
C ILE A 81 3.79 1.41 2.14
N VAL A 82 4.78 1.37 1.24
CA VAL A 82 6.20 1.50 1.60
C VAL A 82 6.54 2.92 2.05
N GLY A 83 5.87 3.94 1.52
CA GLY A 83 5.95 5.31 2.04
C GLY A 83 5.50 5.39 3.50
N VAL A 84 4.31 4.87 3.82
CA VAL A 84 3.75 4.89 5.18
C VAL A 84 4.57 4.04 6.15
N MET A 85 5.18 2.96 5.67
CA MET A 85 5.97 2.07 6.52
C MET A 85 7.43 2.51 6.65
N GLY A 86 8.12 2.73 5.54
CA GLY A 86 9.53 3.08 5.52
C GLY A 86 9.80 4.57 5.73
N GLY A 87 8.84 5.44 5.46
CA GLY A 87 8.99 6.90 5.45
C GLY A 87 9.06 7.47 4.03
N ARG A 88 9.15 8.80 3.93
CA ARG A 88 9.06 9.55 2.66
C ARG A 88 10.00 9.03 1.57
N LEU A 89 11.28 8.86 1.91
CA LEU A 89 12.30 8.42 0.96
C LEU A 89 12.15 6.94 0.56
N ALA A 90 11.61 6.10 1.43
CA ALA A 90 11.40 4.69 1.12
C ALA A 90 10.34 4.52 0.02
N GLY A 91 9.24 5.29 0.10
CA GLY A 91 8.21 5.29 -0.95
C GLY A 91 8.76 5.75 -2.31
N VAL A 92 9.59 6.80 -2.31
CA VAL A 92 10.26 7.30 -3.53
C VAL A 92 11.26 6.28 -4.08
N ALA A 93 12.04 5.63 -3.22
CA ALA A 93 12.99 4.59 -3.63
C ALA A 93 12.28 3.38 -4.26
N LEU A 94 11.13 2.97 -3.72
CA LEU A 94 10.30 1.94 -4.32
C LEU A 94 9.81 2.35 -5.73
N ALA A 95 9.33 3.59 -5.87
CA ALA A 95 8.91 4.12 -7.16
C ALA A 95 10.06 4.14 -8.16
N ALA A 96 11.27 4.49 -7.72
CA ALA A 96 12.47 4.46 -8.56
C ALA A 96 12.83 3.05 -9.04
N LEU A 97 12.66 2.03 -8.19
CA LEU A 97 12.83 0.63 -8.59
C LEU A 97 11.78 0.20 -9.62
N CYS A 98 10.53 0.62 -9.45
CA CYS A 98 9.45 0.31 -10.40
C CYS A 98 9.54 1.10 -11.71
N ALA A 99 10.26 2.23 -11.72
CA ALA A 99 10.42 3.06 -12.91
C ALA A 99 11.17 2.34 -14.05
N VAL A 100 12.05 1.39 -13.71
CA VAL A 100 12.86 0.66 -14.71
C VAL A 100 11.96 -0.06 -15.74
N PRO A 101 11.02 -0.93 -15.35
CA PRO A 101 10.07 -1.52 -16.30
C PRO A 101 9.08 -0.52 -16.91
N GLU A 102 8.71 0.55 -16.20
CA GLU A 102 7.78 1.59 -16.71
C GLU A 102 8.38 2.38 -17.87
N PHE A 103 9.67 2.74 -17.78
CA PHE A 103 10.38 3.44 -18.85
C PHE A 103 10.50 2.61 -20.12
N TRP A 104 10.57 1.29 -20.00
CA TRP A 104 10.57 0.41 -21.17
C TRP A 104 9.25 0.47 -21.95
N ARG A 105 8.13 0.79 -21.27
CA ARG A 105 6.81 1.00 -21.89
C ARG A 105 6.53 2.46 -22.28
N HIS A 106 7.52 3.35 -22.18
CA HIS A 106 7.35 4.78 -22.39
C HIS A 106 6.34 5.46 -21.44
N GLU A 107 6.08 4.85 -20.28
CA GLU A 107 5.17 5.37 -19.24
C GLU A 107 5.90 6.29 -18.26
N TYR A 108 6.54 7.34 -18.79
CA TYR A 108 7.46 8.20 -18.01
C TYR A 108 6.80 8.95 -16.85
N LEU A 109 5.48 9.16 -16.89
CA LEU A 109 4.74 9.84 -15.83
C LEU A 109 4.34 8.91 -14.69
N ALA A 110 4.47 7.59 -14.84
CA ALA A 110 4.21 6.64 -13.77
C ALA A 110 5.20 6.82 -12.60
N PHE A 111 6.49 7.00 -12.90
CA PHE A 111 7.51 7.27 -11.88
C PHE A 111 7.21 8.50 -11.00
N PRO A 112 7.06 9.74 -11.54
CA PRO A 112 6.82 10.91 -10.70
C PRO A 112 5.51 10.80 -9.92
N LEU A 113 4.47 10.20 -10.51
CA LEU A 113 3.21 9.95 -9.82
C LEU A 113 3.39 9.00 -8.62
N ASN A 114 4.05 7.85 -8.84
CA ASN A 114 4.33 6.86 -7.81
C ASN A 114 5.25 7.43 -6.71
N ALA A 115 6.23 8.26 -7.10
CA ALA A 115 7.12 8.93 -6.17
C ALA A 115 6.36 9.96 -5.30
N ILE A 116 5.48 10.76 -5.88
CA ILE A 116 4.60 11.68 -5.14
C ILE A 116 3.70 10.90 -4.18
N ALA A 117 3.08 9.82 -4.65
CA ALA A 117 2.22 8.99 -3.82
C ALA A 117 2.98 8.42 -2.61
N GLY A 118 4.17 7.85 -2.83
CA GLY A 118 5.02 7.34 -1.75
C GLY A 118 5.53 8.43 -0.81
N TYR A 119 5.87 9.61 -1.33
CA TYR A 119 6.32 10.75 -0.52
C TYR A 119 5.20 11.28 0.38
N VAL A 120 4.00 11.52 -0.19
CA VAL A 120 2.81 11.98 0.55
C VAL A 120 2.39 10.95 1.59
N ALA A 121 2.38 9.67 1.22
CA ALA A 121 2.09 8.57 2.13
C ALA A 121 3.10 8.51 3.31
N GLY A 122 4.39 8.72 3.02
CA GLY A 122 5.41 8.83 4.06
C GLY A 122 5.28 10.08 4.93
N ALA A 123 4.75 11.19 4.40
CA ALA A 123 4.45 12.37 5.20
C ALA A 123 3.32 12.09 6.22
N PHE A 124 2.29 11.33 5.82
CA PHE A 124 1.23 10.92 6.75
C PHE A 124 1.75 10.09 7.94
N ARG A 125 2.86 9.36 7.79
CA ARG A 125 3.53 8.66 8.91
C ARG A 125 4.14 9.65 9.92
N GLU A 126 4.69 10.76 9.46
CA GLU A 126 5.35 11.74 10.32
C GLU A 126 4.36 12.62 11.08
N TYR A 127 3.19 12.88 10.48
CA TYR A 127 2.10 13.58 11.15
C TYR A 127 1.29 12.70 12.11
N ALA A 128 1.47 11.38 12.08
CA ALA A 128 0.80 10.47 13.01
C ALA A 128 1.33 10.68 14.43
N ALA A 129 0.43 10.92 15.39
CA ALA A 129 0.80 11.07 16.80
C ALA A 129 1.49 9.82 17.35
N ASN A 130 1.07 8.63 16.90
CA ASN A 130 1.74 7.36 17.20
C ASN A 130 2.03 6.58 15.92
N ARG A 131 3.28 6.11 15.77
CA ARG A 131 3.71 5.28 14.63
C ARG A 131 3.05 3.89 14.60
N GLU A 132 2.40 3.48 15.69
CA GLU A 132 1.63 2.23 15.75
C GLU A 132 0.23 2.36 15.13
N GLU A 133 -0.31 3.57 14.96
CA GLU A 133 -1.66 3.79 14.40
C GLU A 133 -1.79 3.27 12.97
N ILE A 134 -0.68 3.16 12.24
CA ILE A 134 -0.63 2.57 10.89
C ILE A 134 -1.24 1.17 10.85
N TRP A 135 -1.00 0.37 11.89
CA TRP A 135 -1.43 -1.03 11.96
C TRP A 135 -2.92 -1.19 12.25
N SER A 136 -3.58 -0.12 12.69
CA SER A 136 -5.02 -0.11 12.95
C SER A 136 -5.86 0.03 11.67
N PHE A 137 -5.23 0.33 10.53
CA PHE A 137 -5.91 0.46 9.24
C PHE A 137 -6.47 -0.90 8.77
N SER A 138 -7.76 -0.95 8.41
CA SER A 138 -8.47 -2.17 8.00
C SER A 138 -9.08 -2.03 6.58
N PRO A 139 -9.03 -3.08 5.73
CA PRO A 139 -9.58 -3.06 4.36
C PRO A 139 -11.10 -3.01 4.29
N MET A 140 -11.76 -3.60 5.29
CA MET A 140 -13.20 -3.50 5.40
C MET A 140 -13.50 -2.06 5.80
N VAL A 141 -14.41 -1.41 5.09
CA VAL A 141 -15.01 -0.12 5.46
C VAL A 141 -15.50 -0.25 6.89
N ASP A 142 -14.62 0.01 7.85
CA ASP A 142 -14.85 -0.44 9.21
C ASP A 142 -15.93 0.45 9.82
N LEU A 143 -16.50 -0.05 10.91
CA LEU A 143 -17.36 0.71 11.80
C LEU A 143 -16.68 2.01 12.29
N SER A 144 -15.39 2.25 12.05
CA SER A 144 -14.73 3.55 12.28
C SER A 144 -15.23 4.64 11.33
N ILE A 145 -15.43 4.35 10.04
CA ILE A 145 -16.05 5.28 9.08
C ILE A 145 -17.53 5.46 9.43
N TYR A 146 -18.24 4.37 9.72
CA TYR A 146 -19.64 4.44 10.16
C TYR A 146 -19.79 5.23 11.47
N ARG A 147 -18.89 5.02 12.45
CA ARG A 147 -18.85 5.82 13.68
C ARG A 147 -18.51 7.27 13.38
N TRP A 148 -17.53 7.57 12.54
CA TRP A 148 -17.17 8.95 12.17
C TRP A 148 -18.35 9.69 11.51
N ILE A 149 -19.00 9.08 10.52
CA ILE A 149 -20.20 9.64 9.85
C ILE A 149 -21.35 9.82 10.85
N ARG A 150 -21.55 8.87 11.77
CA ARG A 150 -22.68 8.89 12.73
C ARG A 150 -22.40 9.71 14.00
N ARG A 151 -21.14 10.03 14.31
CA ARG A 151 -20.69 10.55 15.61
C ARG A 151 -19.89 11.84 15.41
N ASN A 152 -20.42 12.74 14.61
CA ASN A 152 -19.97 14.12 14.62
C ASN A 152 -20.24 14.75 16.01
N PHE A 153 -19.30 15.56 16.52
CA PHE A 153 -19.16 16.25 17.85
C PHE A 153 -18.33 15.55 18.95
N PRO A 154 -17.50 16.25 19.78
CA PRO A 154 -16.90 17.60 19.69
C PRO A 154 -15.40 17.61 20.15
N ARG A 155 -14.54 16.74 19.60
CA ARG A 155 -13.07 16.86 19.77
C ARG A 155 -12.37 16.46 18.47
N PRO A 156 -11.65 17.36 17.81
CA PRO A 156 -10.90 17.06 16.59
C PRO A 156 -9.61 16.36 16.99
N ARG A 157 -9.68 15.11 17.47
CA ARG A 157 -8.56 14.21 17.25
C ARG A 157 -8.69 13.79 15.80
N GLN A 158 -7.83 14.35 14.96
CA GLN A 158 -7.74 13.98 13.56
C GLN A 158 -7.41 12.49 13.50
N ASP A 159 -8.44 11.67 13.31
CA ASP A 159 -8.30 10.22 13.25
C ASP A 159 -7.38 9.90 12.07
N TRP A 160 -6.14 9.49 12.37
CA TRP A 160 -5.11 9.20 11.37
C TRP A 160 -5.63 8.25 10.28
N GLN A 161 -6.49 7.31 10.64
CA GLN A 161 -7.16 6.39 9.72
C GLN A 161 -7.98 7.12 8.65
N VAL A 162 -8.75 8.13 9.04
CA VAL A 162 -9.58 8.93 8.12
C VAL A 162 -8.69 9.78 7.22
N ALA A 163 -7.66 10.41 7.80
CA ALA A 163 -6.69 11.19 7.02
C ALA A 163 -5.95 10.32 5.99
N PHE A 164 -5.53 9.12 6.37
CA PHE A 164 -4.86 8.17 5.49
C PHE A 164 -5.80 7.64 4.40
N PHE A 165 -7.05 7.30 4.77
CA PHE A 165 -8.08 6.88 3.81
C PHE A 165 -8.38 7.97 2.76
N VAL A 166 -8.63 9.20 3.21
CA VAL A 166 -8.83 10.35 2.32
C VAL A 166 -7.58 10.61 1.48
N GLY A 167 -6.39 10.45 2.06
CA GLY A 167 -5.13 10.53 1.34
C GLY A 167 -5.04 9.54 0.18
N ILE A 168 -5.41 8.27 0.39
CA ILE A 168 -5.45 7.26 -0.67
C ILE A 168 -6.45 7.66 -1.76
N LEU A 169 -7.64 8.13 -1.38
CA LEU A 169 -8.66 8.57 -2.35
C LEU A 169 -8.17 9.76 -3.19
N LEU A 170 -7.54 10.76 -2.57
CA LEU A 170 -7.01 11.93 -3.27
C LEU A 170 -5.86 11.57 -4.20
N LEU A 171 -4.96 10.69 -3.76
CA LEU A 171 -3.87 10.18 -4.62
C LEU A 171 -4.43 9.37 -5.78
N GLN A 172 -5.46 8.55 -5.56
CA GLN A 172 -6.13 7.80 -6.62
C GLN A 172 -6.80 8.72 -7.64
N LEU A 173 -7.48 9.77 -7.16
CA LEU A 173 -8.07 10.80 -8.00
C LEU A 173 -6.99 11.54 -8.80
N LEU A 174 -5.86 11.86 -8.17
CA LEU A 174 -4.72 12.47 -8.86
C LEU A 174 -4.19 11.55 -9.98
N ARG A 175 -4.01 10.25 -9.69
CA ARG A 175 -3.60 9.25 -10.70
C ARG A 175 -4.55 9.24 -11.90
N GLU A 176 -5.84 9.29 -11.63
CA GLU A 176 -6.88 9.30 -12.66
C GLU A 176 -6.85 10.59 -13.49
N GLN A 177 -6.76 11.76 -12.86
CA GLN A 177 -6.71 13.04 -13.55
C GLN A 177 -5.46 13.18 -14.42
N VAL A 178 -4.29 12.74 -13.92
CA VAL A 178 -3.05 12.70 -14.71
C VAL A 178 -3.17 11.71 -15.86
N GLY A 179 -3.76 10.54 -15.63
CA GLY A 179 -4.01 9.54 -16.66
C GLY A 179 -4.93 10.04 -17.78
N ARG A 180 -6.00 10.77 -17.43
CA ARG A 180 -6.91 11.41 -18.39
C ARG A 180 -6.24 12.55 -19.17
N ALA A 181 -5.40 13.35 -18.51
CA ALA A 181 -4.68 14.46 -19.15
C ALA A 181 -3.53 14.00 -20.07
N PHE A 182 -2.85 12.91 -19.72
CA PHE A 182 -1.70 12.38 -20.45
C PHE A 182 -1.90 10.90 -20.81
N PRO A 183 -2.73 10.60 -21.83
CA PRO A 183 -2.98 9.24 -22.26
C PRO A 183 -1.67 8.53 -22.68
N ASN A 184 -1.57 7.24 -22.38
CA ASN A 184 -0.41 6.36 -22.64
C ASN A 184 0.88 6.70 -21.88
N ARG A 185 0.88 7.70 -20.98
CA ARG A 185 2.06 8.05 -20.17
C ARG A 185 1.99 7.54 -18.72
N VAL A 186 0.80 7.09 -18.29
CA VAL A 186 0.53 6.51 -16.96
C VAL A 186 -0.38 5.30 -17.12
N PHE A 187 -0.12 4.25 -16.36
CA PHE A 187 -1.05 3.14 -16.23
C PHE A 187 -2.18 3.48 -15.24
N PHE A 188 -3.41 3.50 -15.73
CA PHE A 188 -4.61 3.60 -14.89
C PHE A 188 -5.74 2.75 -15.48
N LEU A 189 -6.65 2.30 -14.61
CA LEU A 189 -7.89 1.64 -15.02
C LEU A 189 -8.97 2.72 -15.11
N TYR A 190 -9.71 2.73 -16.22
CA TYR A 190 -10.82 3.65 -16.46
C TYR A 190 -12.12 2.84 -16.62
N GLY A 191 -13.18 3.28 -15.95
CA GLY A 191 -14.51 2.71 -16.09
C GLY A 191 -15.48 3.75 -16.63
N ASP A 192 -16.25 3.40 -17.65
CA ASP A 192 -17.29 4.29 -18.22
C ASP A 192 -18.53 4.41 -17.30
N ASN A 193 -18.57 3.68 -16.19
CA ASN A 193 -19.70 3.61 -15.26
C ASN A 193 -19.23 3.96 -13.85
N PHE A 194 -20.00 4.82 -13.18
CA PHE A 194 -19.81 5.20 -11.78
C PHE A 194 -19.55 4.00 -10.85
N TRP A 195 -20.25 2.88 -11.04
CA TRP A 195 -20.06 1.68 -10.22
C TRP A 195 -18.69 1.03 -10.38
N ILE A 196 -18.12 1.11 -11.58
CA ILE A 196 -16.79 0.55 -11.88
C ILE A 196 -15.71 1.49 -11.37
N GLU A 197 -15.90 2.80 -11.53
CA GLU A 197 -15.04 3.81 -10.93
C GLU A 197 -15.01 3.60 -9.40
N ALA A 198 -16.17 3.51 -8.74
CA ALA A 198 -16.25 3.18 -7.32
C ALA A 198 -15.52 1.87 -6.97
N ALA A 199 -15.68 0.81 -7.78
CA ALA A 199 -14.98 -0.45 -7.58
C ALA A 199 -13.44 -0.32 -7.73
N ILE A 200 -12.94 0.54 -8.62
CA ILE A 200 -11.51 0.84 -8.77
C ILE A 200 -10.98 1.51 -7.49
N TYR A 201 -11.69 2.51 -6.96
CA TYR A 201 -11.29 3.19 -5.73
C TYR A 201 -11.29 2.23 -4.53
N VAL A 202 -12.35 1.42 -4.38
CA VAL A 202 -12.42 0.37 -3.35
C VAL A 202 -11.29 -0.65 -3.55
N GLY A 203 -10.99 -1.03 -4.79
CA GLY A 203 -9.89 -1.94 -5.13
C GLY A 203 -8.52 -1.38 -4.74
N THR A 204 -8.27 -0.09 -4.96
CA THR A 204 -7.04 0.59 -4.54
C THR A 204 -6.91 0.62 -3.02
N ILE A 205 -7.99 0.97 -2.29
CA ILE A 205 -8.00 0.93 -0.82
C ILE A 205 -7.71 -0.48 -0.31
N ALA A 206 -8.39 -1.49 -0.85
CA ALA A 206 -8.21 -2.88 -0.43
C ALA A 206 -6.79 -3.38 -0.74
N THR A 207 -6.21 -2.98 -1.87
CA THR A 207 -4.84 -3.31 -2.25
C THR A 207 -3.82 -2.72 -1.28
N VAL A 208 -4.06 -1.52 -0.73
CA VAL A 208 -3.21 -0.94 0.32
C VAL A 208 -3.44 -1.61 1.68
N ALA A 209 -4.70 -1.89 2.01
CA ALA A 209 -5.08 -2.34 3.34
C ALA A 209 -4.77 -3.83 3.60
N ILE A 210 -4.88 -4.69 2.58
CA ILE A 210 -4.64 -6.13 2.73
C ILE A 210 -3.21 -6.41 3.22
N PRO A 211 -2.13 -5.88 2.60
CA PRO A 211 -0.78 -6.07 3.09
C PRO A 211 -0.58 -5.57 4.52
N ILE A 212 -1.09 -4.38 4.84
CA ILE A 212 -1.01 -3.82 6.19
C ILE A 212 -1.61 -4.77 7.22
N LYS A 213 -2.77 -5.37 6.91
CA LYS A 213 -3.45 -6.30 7.81
C LYS A 213 -2.72 -7.64 7.95
N VAL A 214 -2.23 -8.20 6.84
CA VAL A 214 -1.41 -9.44 6.85
C VAL A 214 -0.16 -9.25 7.71
N TRP A 215 0.51 -8.11 7.55
CA TRP A 215 1.72 -7.78 8.30
C TRP A 215 1.42 -7.50 9.77
N ASN A 216 0.32 -6.80 10.08
CA ASN A 216 -0.10 -6.58 11.46
C ASN A 216 -0.39 -7.90 12.19
N ALA A 217 -1.09 -8.84 11.56
CA ALA A 217 -1.38 -10.15 12.15
C ALA A 217 -0.08 -10.87 12.55
N THR A 218 0.89 -10.91 11.64
CA THR A 218 2.23 -11.47 11.91
C THR A 218 2.94 -10.73 13.05
N ARG A 219 2.82 -9.40 13.09
CA ARG A 219 3.42 -8.59 14.16
C ARG A 219 2.85 -8.95 15.53
N ILE A 220 1.54 -9.11 15.61
CA ILE A 220 0.83 -9.49 16.84
C ILE A 220 1.27 -10.89 17.29
N GLU A 221 1.33 -11.85 16.37
CA GLU A 221 1.83 -13.20 16.66
C GLU A 221 3.25 -13.18 17.26
N LEU A 222 4.16 -12.39 16.68
CA LEU A 222 5.52 -12.25 17.20
C LEU A 222 5.56 -11.62 18.60
N LYS A 223 4.71 -10.60 18.85
CA LYS A 223 4.62 -9.97 20.17
C LYS A 223 4.13 -10.96 21.23
N LEU A 224 3.14 -11.78 20.88
CA LEU A 224 2.60 -12.81 21.76
C LEU A 224 3.64 -13.88 22.09
N GLN A 225 4.40 -14.35 21.09
CA GLN A 225 5.48 -15.31 21.30
C GLN A 225 6.59 -14.77 22.21
N GLU A 226 6.91 -13.48 22.13
CA GLU A 226 7.90 -12.86 23.02
C GLU A 226 7.36 -12.73 24.45
N GLN A 227 6.10 -12.34 24.62
CA GLN A 227 5.44 -12.29 25.93
C GLN A 227 5.37 -13.67 26.59
N GLU A 228 5.05 -14.72 25.84
CA GLU A 228 5.02 -16.10 26.34
C GLU A 228 6.41 -16.53 26.84
N LYS A 229 7.48 -16.22 26.09
CA LYS A 229 8.86 -16.50 26.52
C LYS A 229 9.23 -15.76 27.80
N LEU A 230 8.87 -14.48 27.92
CA LEU A 230 9.14 -13.68 29.11
C LEU A 230 8.37 -14.21 30.34
N LEU A 231 7.13 -14.67 30.15
CA LEU A 231 6.34 -15.29 31.21
C LEU A 231 6.92 -16.63 31.67
N LEU A 232 7.44 -17.45 30.75
CA LEU A 232 8.13 -18.69 31.09
C LEU A 232 9.43 -18.43 31.85
N GLN A 233 10.19 -17.39 31.47
CA GLN A 233 11.41 -16.99 32.19
C GLN A 233 11.13 -16.44 33.60
N ALA A 234 10.02 -15.72 33.80
CA ALA A 234 9.64 -15.19 35.11
C ALA A 234 9.07 -16.26 36.08
N ARG A 235 8.71 -17.45 35.57
CA ARG A 235 8.21 -18.58 36.37
C ARG A 235 9.33 -19.51 36.87
N LEU A 236 10.53 -19.44 36.28
CA LEU A 236 11.72 -20.20 36.68
C LEU A 236 12.53 -19.40 37.71
#